data_AF-A0A353CT94-F1
#
_entry.id   AF-A0A353CT94-F1
#
_cell.length_a   1.000
_cell.length_b   1.000
_cell.length_c   1.000
_cell.angle_alpha   90.00
_cell.angle_beta   90.00
_cell.angle_gamma   90.00
#
_symmetry.space_group_name_H-M   'P 1'
#
loop_
_entity.id
_entity.type
_entity.pdbx_description
1 polymer ?
#
loop_
_entity_poly.entity_id
_entity_poly.type
_entity_poly.pdbx_seq_one_letter_code
_entity_poly.pdbx_strand_id
1 'polypeptide(L)'
;MPAHPAAAALIKLAGPLAAPSANRFGRLSPTTAEHVLKQLGPRGVIVLDGGPAIHGIESTIVAFEKGRPVILRRGALPDSEIAAACGLRKVRLARAGAKVRAPGQLRTHYAPSVPLKLIKPGAAADPRGAAYLAFRRRPEGDFRRVEVLSPRGDLREAAANLFSALHRLEASGARTIYAERVPARGLGLAIMDRLRRAAAR
;
A
#
# COMPACT_ATOMS: atom_id res chain seq x y z
N MET A 1 17.69 -7.01 3.08
CA MET A 1 17.84 -7.40 1.66
C MET A 1 16.46 -7.59 1.05
N PRO A 2 16.13 -7.05 -0.14
CA PRO A 2 14.86 -7.32 -0.81
C PRO A 2 14.75 -8.80 -1.23
N ALA A 3 13.60 -9.42 -1.01
CA ALA A 3 13.30 -10.79 -1.43
C ALA A 3 12.82 -10.82 -2.90
N HIS A 4 13.66 -10.36 -3.83
CA HIS A 4 13.37 -10.38 -5.26
C HIS A 4 14.67 -10.64 -6.06
N PRO A 5 14.72 -11.67 -6.93
CA PRO A 5 15.93 -12.05 -7.66
C PRO A 5 16.57 -10.89 -8.43
N ALA A 6 15.78 -10.13 -9.20
CA ALA A 6 16.29 -9.01 -9.98
C ALA A 6 16.89 -7.88 -9.11
N ALA A 7 16.25 -7.53 -7.97
CA ALA A 7 16.76 -6.51 -7.07
C ALA A 7 18.03 -6.98 -6.35
N ALA A 8 18.10 -8.26 -5.97
CA ALA A 8 19.28 -8.83 -5.36
C ALA A 8 20.47 -8.87 -6.34
N ALA A 9 20.23 -9.25 -7.59
CA ALA A 9 21.24 -9.23 -8.65
C ALA A 9 21.76 -7.79 -8.88
N LEU A 10 20.88 -6.80 -8.94
CA LEU A 10 21.27 -5.40 -9.11
C LEU A 10 22.13 -4.90 -7.94
N ILE A 11 21.75 -5.20 -6.70
CA ILE A 11 22.54 -4.83 -5.50
C ILE A 11 23.91 -5.53 -5.51
N LYS A 12 23.98 -6.79 -5.95
CA LYS A 12 25.24 -7.53 -6.05
C LYS A 12 26.21 -6.85 -7.03
N LEU A 13 25.69 -6.26 -8.11
CA LEU A 13 26.49 -5.56 -9.11
C LEU A 13 26.86 -4.12 -8.69
N ALA A 14 25.91 -3.40 -8.10
CA ALA A 14 26.04 -1.95 -7.84
C ALA A 14 26.51 -1.61 -6.42
N GLY A 15 26.47 -2.56 -5.48
CA GLY A 15 26.63 -2.29 -4.05
C GLY A 15 25.33 -1.80 -3.38
N PRO A 16 25.40 -1.24 -2.16
CA PRO A 16 24.22 -0.76 -1.44
C PRO A 16 23.44 0.31 -2.20
N LEU A 17 22.11 0.15 -2.29
CA LEU A 17 21.22 1.06 -3.01
C LEU A 17 20.19 1.70 -2.07
N ALA A 18 20.13 3.03 -2.07
CA ALA A 18 19.05 3.78 -1.45
C ALA A 18 17.86 3.86 -2.41
N ALA A 19 16.73 3.23 -2.07
CA ALA A 19 15.57 3.14 -2.95
C ALA A 19 14.25 3.43 -2.18
N PRO A 20 13.71 4.66 -2.22
CA PRO A 20 12.32 4.89 -1.85
C PRO A 20 11.37 4.26 -2.90
N SER A 21 10.07 4.36 -2.69
CA SER A 21 9.10 3.93 -3.70
C SER A 21 9.22 4.79 -4.98
N ALA A 22 9.21 4.14 -6.15
CA ALA A 22 9.48 4.76 -7.46
C ALA A 22 8.27 5.53 -8.02
N ASN A 23 7.70 6.43 -7.21
CA ASN A 23 6.57 7.28 -7.56
C ASN A 23 6.88 8.76 -7.32
N ARG A 24 6.08 9.64 -7.92
CA ARG A 24 6.08 11.05 -7.52
C ARG A 24 5.67 11.15 -6.05
N PHE A 25 6.31 12.05 -5.32
CA PHE A 25 6.07 12.22 -3.89
C PHE A 25 4.57 12.40 -3.58
N GLY A 26 4.08 11.66 -2.58
CA GLY A 26 2.68 11.69 -2.13
C GLY A 26 1.68 10.91 -3.00
N ARG A 27 2.06 10.46 -4.21
CA ARG A 27 1.21 9.67 -5.10
C ARG A 27 1.18 8.19 -4.72
N LEU A 28 0.31 7.43 -5.40
CA LEU A 28 0.21 5.97 -5.25
C LEU A 28 1.57 5.30 -5.48
N SER A 29 1.93 4.37 -4.60
CA SER A 29 3.12 3.54 -4.78
C SER A 29 2.99 2.71 -6.06
N PRO A 30 4.08 2.49 -6.81
CA PRO A 30 4.05 1.65 -7.98
C PRO A 30 4.16 0.17 -7.58
N THR A 31 3.50 -0.68 -8.34
CA THR A 31 3.51 -2.15 -8.19
C THR A 31 3.81 -2.87 -9.50
N THR A 32 3.99 -2.12 -10.59
CA THR A 32 4.39 -2.61 -11.92
C THR A 32 5.32 -1.58 -12.56
N ALA A 33 6.10 -1.98 -13.57
CA ALA A 33 6.93 -1.06 -14.35
C ALA A 33 6.08 0.04 -15.03
N GLU A 34 4.89 -0.30 -15.51
CA GLU A 34 3.94 0.66 -16.08
C GLU A 34 3.56 1.76 -15.08
N HIS A 35 3.30 1.40 -13.80
CA HIS A 35 3.02 2.39 -12.76
C HIS A 35 4.20 3.36 -12.53
N VAL A 36 5.44 2.88 -12.69
CA VAL A 36 6.65 3.72 -12.60
C VAL A 36 6.72 4.68 -13.78
N LEU A 37 6.62 4.16 -15.02
CA LEU A 37 6.70 4.95 -16.25
C LEU A 37 5.61 6.01 -16.33
N LYS A 38 4.37 5.67 -15.93
CA LYS A 38 3.24 6.61 -15.88
C LYS A 38 3.52 7.81 -14.97
N GLN A 39 4.28 7.61 -13.89
CA GLN A 39 4.55 8.66 -12.91
C GLN A 39 5.83 9.42 -13.18
N LEU A 40 6.92 8.74 -13.52
CA LEU A 40 8.23 9.38 -13.65
C LEU A 40 8.53 9.80 -15.11
N GLY A 41 7.76 9.28 -16.07
CA GLY A 41 7.96 9.52 -17.50
C GLY A 41 9.10 8.68 -18.08
N PRO A 42 9.19 8.58 -19.41
CA PRO A 42 10.20 7.76 -20.08
C PRO A 42 11.58 8.43 -20.17
N ARG A 43 11.68 9.75 -19.97
CA ARG A 43 12.94 10.48 -20.14
C ARG A 43 13.78 10.40 -18.86
N GLY A 44 14.97 9.81 -18.96
CA GLY A 44 15.97 9.80 -17.89
C GLY A 44 15.75 8.77 -16.78
N VAL A 45 14.79 7.87 -16.92
CA VAL A 45 14.50 6.81 -15.94
C VAL A 45 14.72 5.45 -16.60
N ILE A 46 15.71 4.70 -16.10
CA ILE A 46 15.89 3.30 -16.47
C ILE A 46 14.98 2.47 -15.56
N VAL A 47 14.06 1.70 -16.17
CA VAL A 47 13.15 0.81 -15.45
C VAL A 47 13.55 -0.63 -15.70
N LEU A 48 13.87 -1.35 -14.62
CA LEU A 48 14.03 -2.80 -14.66
C LEU A 48 12.66 -3.44 -14.41
N ASP A 49 12.06 -3.99 -15.46
CA ASP A 49 10.78 -4.69 -15.35
C ASP A 49 10.98 -6.10 -14.79
N GLY A 50 10.67 -6.26 -13.50
CA GLY A 50 10.64 -7.55 -12.80
C GLY A 50 9.25 -8.17 -12.69
N GLY A 51 8.26 -7.63 -13.41
CA GLY A 51 6.87 -7.98 -13.24
C GLY A 51 6.20 -7.35 -12.01
N PRO A 52 4.96 -7.77 -11.69
CA PRO A 52 4.21 -7.21 -10.57
C PRO A 52 4.83 -7.49 -9.20
N ALA A 53 4.75 -6.51 -8.29
CA ALA A 53 5.19 -6.66 -6.91
C ALA A 53 4.34 -7.68 -6.14
N ILE A 54 4.96 -8.72 -5.60
CA ILE A 54 4.30 -9.87 -4.95
C ILE A 54 3.44 -9.45 -3.74
N HIS A 55 3.93 -8.54 -2.89
CA HIS A 55 3.23 -8.15 -1.67
C HIS A 55 2.33 -6.93 -1.83
N GLY A 56 2.49 -6.16 -2.91
CA GLY A 56 1.66 -4.99 -3.25
C GLY A 56 1.66 -3.81 -2.28
N ILE A 57 2.30 -3.90 -1.11
CA ILE A 57 2.52 -2.81 -0.16
C ILE A 57 3.98 -2.79 0.31
N GLU A 58 4.41 -1.68 0.89
CA GLU A 58 5.78 -1.47 1.32
C GLU A 58 6.19 -2.39 2.49
N SER A 59 7.50 -2.46 2.74
CA SER A 59 8.07 -3.19 3.87
C SER A 59 7.61 -2.66 5.23
N THR A 60 7.54 -3.58 6.20
CA THR A 60 7.44 -3.23 7.62
C THR A 60 8.79 -2.69 8.09
N ILE A 61 8.78 -1.59 8.85
CA ILE A 61 9.98 -0.96 9.40
C ILE A 61 9.98 -1.17 10.90
N VAL A 62 11.06 -1.78 11.40
CA VAL A 62 11.28 -2.08 12.82
C VAL A 62 12.55 -1.37 13.27
N ALA A 63 12.48 -0.64 14.37
CA ALA A 63 13.64 -0.16 15.10
C ALA A 63 13.90 -1.04 16.33
N PHE A 64 15.14 -1.05 16.81
CA PHE A 64 15.49 -1.65 18.09
C PHE A 64 15.79 -0.55 19.10
N GLU A 65 14.96 -0.45 20.14
CA GLU A 65 15.12 0.52 21.23
C GLU A 65 15.43 -0.24 22.50
N LYS A 66 16.62 -0.01 23.08
CA LYS A 66 17.11 -0.74 24.26
C LYS A 66 17.00 -2.27 24.08
N GLY A 67 17.41 -2.75 22.90
CA GLY A 67 17.35 -4.17 22.53
C GLY A 67 15.95 -4.73 22.24
N ARG A 68 14.88 -3.93 22.30
CA ARG A 68 13.51 -4.38 22.02
C ARG A 68 13.00 -3.90 20.67
N PRO A 69 12.32 -4.75 19.88
CA PRO A 69 11.76 -4.35 18.60
C PRO A 69 10.58 -3.37 18.80
N VAL A 70 10.52 -2.38 17.91
CA VAL A 70 9.48 -1.35 17.85
C VAL A 70 9.10 -1.14 16.40
N ILE A 71 7.84 -1.40 16.05
CA ILE A 71 7.34 -1.18 14.70
C ILE A 71 7.18 0.33 14.49
N LEU A 72 7.94 0.88 13.55
CA LEU A 72 7.85 2.28 13.13
C LEU A 72 6.79 2.47 12.04
N ARG A 73 6.64 1.47 11.16
CA ARG A 73 5.66 1.47 10.08
C ARG A 73 5.26 0.04 9.76
N ARG A 74 3.96 -0.25 9.75
CA ARG A 74 3.44 -1.54 9.27
C ARG A 74 3.56 -1.65 7.75
N GLY A 75 3.76 -2.85 7.26
CA GLY A 75 3.90 -3.15 5.84
C GLY A 75 3.56 -4.62 5.55
N ALA A 76 4.21 -5.19 4.55
CA ALA A 76 3.97 -6.56 4.07
C ALA A 76 4.26 -7.67 5.09
N LEU A 77 4.99 -7.38 6.17
CA LEU A 77 5.28 -8.35 7.24
C LEU A 77 4.41 -8.07 8.47
N PRO A 78 3.52 -8.99 8.88
CA PRO A 78 2.62 -8.80 10.02
C PRO A 78 3.37 -8.63 11.36
N ASP A 79 2.78 -7.84 12.27
CA ASP A 79 3.30 -7.65 13.64
C ASP A 79 3.53 -8.99 14.37
N SER A 80 2.69 -10.00 14.12
CA SER A 80 2.79 -11.32 14.74
C SER A 80 3.99 -12.14 14.27
N GLU A 81 4.35 -12.06 12.99
CA GLU A 81 5.53 -12.75 12.45
C GLU A 81 6.81 -12.15 13.02
N ILE A 82 6.84 -10.82 13.17
CA ILE A 82 7.95 -10.11 13.82
C ILE A 82 8.04 -10.50 15.30
N ALA A 83 6.90 -10.57 16.00
CA ALA A 83 6.88 -11.00 17.40
C ALA A 83 7.45 -12.41 17.56
N ALA A 84 6.98 -13.36 16.75
CA ALA A 84 7.43 -14.75 16.77
C ALA A 84 8.94 -14.87 16.49
N ALA A 85 9.44 -14.18 15.46
CA ALA A 85 10.87 -14.18 15.13
C ALA A 85 11.75 -13.59 16.24
N CYS A 86 11.21 -12.72 17.09
CA CYS A 86 11.91 -12.15 18.24
C CYS A 86 11.66 -12.91 19.56
N GLY A 87 10.94 -14.03 19.55
CA GLY A 87 10.57 -14.76 20.77
C GLY A 87 9.62 -13.98 21.69
N LEU A 88 8.79 -13.09 21.13
CA LEU A 88 7.86 -12.23 21.85
C LEU A 88 6.41 -12.61 21.56
N ARG A 89 5.50 -12.36 22.50
CA ARG A 89 4.05 -12.46 22.25
C ARG A 89 3.51 -11.30 21.41
N LYS A 90 4.14 -10.12 21.50
CA LYS A 90 3.70 -8.90 20.79
C LYS A 90 4.86 -7.92 20.64
N VAL A 91 4.86 -7.17 19.54
CA VAL A 91 5.77 -6.04 19.31
C VAL A 91 5.01 -4.73 19.51
N ARG A 92 5.68 -3.73 20.10
CA ARG A 92 5.11 -2.39 20.30
C ARG A 92 5.09 -1.63 18.97
N LEU A 93 4.01 -0.90 18.71
CA LEU A 93 3.96 0.12 17.66
C LEU A 93 4.43 1.47 18.23
N ALA A 94 5.23 2.21 17.46
CA ALA A 94 5.59 3.58 17.80
C ALA A 94 4.33 4.47 17.96
N ARG A 95 4.35 5.40 18.92
CA ARG A 95 3.23 6.33 19.14
C ARG A 95 3.04 7.25 17.92
N ALA A 96 1.79 7.49 17.56
CA ALA A 96 1.45 8.49 16.54
C ALA A 96 1.91 9.89 17.01
N GLY A 97 2.52 10.67 16.12
CA GLY A 97 3.01 12.03 16.43
C GLY A 97 4.44 12.13 16.95
N ALA A 98 5.16 11.01 17.11
CA ALA A 98 6.62 11.05 17.29
C ALA A 98 7.30 11.64 16.04
N LYS A 99 8.49 12.25 16.22
CA LYS A 99 9.33 12.77 15.12
C LYS A 99 9.41 11.73 13.99
N VAL A 100 9.25 12.17 12.74
CA VAL A 100 9.30 11.26 11.57
C VAL A 100 10.65 10.54 11.57
N ARG A 101 10.60 9.22 11.69
CA ARG A 101 11.78 8.34 11.76
C ARG A 101 11.82 7.33 10.63
N ALA A 102 10.77 7.27 9.81
CA ALA A 102 10.65 6.33 8.71
C ALA A 102 9.81 6.91 7.55
N PRO A 103 10.09 6.55 6.29
CA PRO A 103 9.28 6.95 5.14
C PRO A 103 7.81 6.52 5.26
N GLY A 104 6.88 7.31 4.73
CA GLY A 104 5.45 6.99 4.75
C GLY A 104 4.73 7.28 6.08
N GLN A 105 5.36 7.99 7.03
CA GLN A 105 4.73 8.43 8.28
C GLN A 105 3.97 9.77 8.16
N LEU A 106 4.04 10.45 7.01
CA LEU A 106 3.34 11.72 6.75
C LEU A 106 1.82 11.57 6.70
N ARG A 107 1.11 12.63 7.11
CA ARG A 107 -0.36 12.65 7.19
C ARG A 107 -1.04 12.40 5.84
N THR A 108 -0.49 12.96 4.77
CA THR A 108 -0.95 12.73 3.39
C THR A 108 0.14 11.99 2.62
N HIS A 109 -0.20 10.80 2.16
CA HIS A 109 0.69 9.93 1.38
C HIS A 109 -0.17 8.88 0.68
N TYR A 110 0.30 8.32 -0.44
CA TYR A 110 -0.45 7.32 -1.22
C TYR A 110 -1.77 7.85 -1.81
N ALA A 111 -1.89 9.16 -2.05
CA ALA A 111 -3.12 9.75 -2.51
C ALA A 111 -3.29 9.53 -4.03
N PRO A 112 -4.45 9.00 -4.49
CA PRO A 112 -4.82 9.06 -5.90
C PRO A 112 -5.01 10.52 -6.36
N SER A 113 -5.11 10.75 -7.68
CA SER A 113 -5.43 12.08 -8.22
C SER A 113 -6.83 12.57 -7.86
N VAL A 114 -7.74 11.64 -7.57
CA VAL A 114 -9.16 11.88 -7.28
C VAL A 114 -9.44 11.64 -5.79
N PRO A 115 -10.41 12.34 -5.17
CA PRO A 115 -10.75 12.13 -3.76
C PRO A 115 -11.08 10.68 -3.44
N LEU A 116 -10.54 10.17 -2.32
CA LEU A 116 -10.83 8.84 -1.80
C LEU A 116 -11.60 8.95 -0.49
N LYS A 117 -12.77 8.32 -0.41
CA LYS A 117 -13.65 8.31 0.76
C LYS A 117 -13.72 6.91 1.37
N LEU A 118 -13.37 6.80 2.65
CA LEU A 118 -13.47 5.53 3.37
C LEU A 118 -14.90 5.27 3.86
N ILE A 119 -15.45 4.12 3.49
CA ILE A 119 -16.81 3.70 3.86
C ILE A 119 -16.80 2.37 4.60
N LYS A 120 -17.88 2.08 5.34
CA LYS A 120 -18.09 0.73 5.90
C LYS A 120 -18.39 -0.24 4.75
N PRO A 121 -17.98 -1.52 4.84
CA PRO A 121 -18.38 -2.52 3.85
C PRO A 121 -19.89 -2.57 3.66
N GLY A 122 -20.34 -2.60 2.40
CA GLY A 122 -21.75 -2.61 2.04
C GLY A 122 -22.52 -1.31 2.33
N ALA A 123 -21.85 -0.23 2.74
CA ALA A 123 -22.52 1.06 2.88
C ALA A 123 -22.94 1.60 1.50
N ALA A 124 -24.10 2.27 1.47
CA ALA A 124 -24.58 2.96 0.27
C ALA A 124 -23.56 4.03 -0.18
N ALA A 125 -23.32 4.08 -1.49
CA ALA A 125 -22.48 5.06 -2.15
C ALA A 125 -23.15 5.51 -3.45
N ASP A 126 -23.05 6.79 -3.81
CA ASP A 126 -23.59 7.29 -5.08
C ASP A 126 -22.69 6.78 -6.23
N PRO A 127 -23.20 5.96 -7.15
CA PRO A 127 -22.39 5.42 -8.24
C PRO A 127 -22.05 6.46 -9.32
N ARG A 128 -22.79 7.58 -9.39
CA ARG A 128 -22.68 8.53 -10.51
C ARG A 128 -21.29 9.15 -10.61
N GLY A 129 -20.56 8.74 -11.64
CA GLY A 129 -19.20 9.19 -11.89
C GLY A 129 -18.20 8.76 -10.83
N ALA A 130 -18.53 7.78 -9.98
CA ALA A 130 -17.66 7.26 -8.93
C ALA A 130 -17.04 5.91 -9.33
N ALA A 131 -15.93 5.57 -8.69
CA ALA A 131 -15.35 4.24 -8.71
C ALA A 131 -15.38 3.64 -7.30
N TYR A 132 -15.29 2.31 -7.21
CA TYR A 132 -15.48 1.60 -5.95
C TYR A 132 -14.35 0.57 -5.72
N LEU A 133 -13.71 0.66 -4.57
CA LEU A 133 -12.76 -0.33 -4.07
C LEU A 133 -13.46 -1.18 -3.00
N ALA A 134 -13.90 -2.37 -3.40
CA ALA A 134 -14.51 -3.34 -2.52
C ALA A 134 -13.46 -4.23 -1.85
N PHE A 135 -13.72 -4.66 -0.62
CA PHE A 135 -12.88 -5.65 0.03
C PHE A 135 -13.17 -7.05 -0.53
N ARG A 136 -14.44 -7.49 -0.52
CA ARG A 136 -14.82 -8.88 -0.86
C ARG A 136 -15.84 -9.03 -1.97
N ARG A 137 -16.89 -8.21 -1.97
CA ARG A 137 -18.03 -8.36 -2.88
C ARG A 137 -18.20 -7.10 -3.68
N ARG A 138 -18.46 -7.25 -4.97
CA ARG A 138 -18.83 -6.14 -5.84
C ARG A 138 -20.12 -5.50 -5.31
N PRO A 139 -20.19 -4.17 -5.15
CA PRO A 139 -21.42 -3.48 -4.82
C PRO A 139 -22.37 -3.46 -6.03
N GLU A 140 -23.65 -3.24 -5.76
CA GLU A 140 -24.63 -2.92 -6.78
C GLU A 140 -24.51 -1.45 -7.21
N GLY A 141 -24.89 -1.15 -8.46
CA GLY A 141 -24.87 0.20 -9.02
C GLY A 141 -23.88 0.39 -10.17
N ASP A 142 -24.14 1.42 -10.98
CA ASP A 142 -23.38 1.74 -12.20
C ASP A 142 -22.15 2.60 -11.91
N PHE A 143 -21.14 2.01 -11.25
CA PHE A 143 -19.85 2.65 -11.02
C PHE A 143 -19.00 2.62 -12.27
N ARG A 144 -18.22 3.68 -12.51
CA ARG A 144 -17.22 3.77 -13.60
C ARG A 144 -16.26 2.58 -13.62
N ARG A 145 -15.87 2.13 -12.42
CA ARG A 145 -15.02 0.96 -12.21
C ARG A 145 -15.24 0.42 -10.81
N VAL A 146 -15.24 -0.91 -10.69
CA VAL A 146 -15.17 -1.59 -9.40
C VAL A 146 -13.92 -2.47 -9.40
N GLU A 147 -13.17 -2.42 -8.31
CA GLU A 147 -12.07 -3.34 -8.03
C GLU A 147 -12.37 -4.08 -6.72
N VAL A 148 -12.17 -5.40 -6.71
CA VAL A 148 -12.35 -6.23 -5.52
C VAL A 148 -10.97 -6.67 -5.04
N LEU A 149 -10.60 -6.28 -3.83
CA LEU A 149 -9.26 -6.56 -3.28
C LEU A 149 -9.00 -8.04 -3.02
N SER A 150 -9.97 -8.75 -2.45
CA SER A 150 -9.90 -10.19 -2.22
C SER A 150 -11.29 -10.79 -2.11
N PRO A 151 -11.78 -11.52 -3.14
CA PRO A 151 -13.08 -12.19 -3.08
C PRO A 151 -13.22 -13.14 -1.88
N ARG A 152 -12.12 -13.79 -1.48
CA ARG A 152 -12.08 -14.71 -0.34
C ARG A 152 -11.93 -14.00 1.01
N GLY A 153 -11.62 -12.70 1.00
CA GLY A 153 -11.35 -11.92 2.21
C GLY A 153 -9.98 -12.18 2.83
N ASP A 154 -9.03 -12.68 2.03
CA ASP A 154 -7.64 -12.86 2.40
C ASP A 154 -6.91 -11.51 2.41
N LEU A 155 -6.25 -11.20 3.53
CA LEU A 155 -5.59 -9.92 3.73
C LEU A 155 -4.22 -9.81 3.04
N ARG A 156 -3.58 -10.94 2.70
CA ARG A 156 -2.35 -10.94 1.89
C ARG A 156 -2.69 -10.63 0.44
N GLU A 157 -3.72 -11.29 -0.10
CA GLU A 157 -4.27 -11.00 -1.43
C GLU A 157 -4.72 -9.53 -1.53
N ALA A 158 -5.48 -9.06 -0.54
CA ALA A 158 -5.93 -7.67 -0.52
C ALA A 158 -4.77 -6.66 -0.48
N ALA A 159 -3.69 -6.96 0.25
CA ALA A 159 -2.48 -6.14 0.25
C ALA A 159 -1.76 -6.16 -1.10
N ALA A 160 -1.61 -7.35 -1.71
CA ALA A 160 -1.00 -7.53 -3.03
C ALA A 160 -1.72 -6.73 -4.13
N ASN A 161 -3.06 -6.66 -4.03
CA ASN A 161 -3.89 -5.99 -5.03
C ASN A 161 -4.09 -4.49 -4.80
N LEU A 162 -3.82 -3.98 -3.58
CA LEU A 162 -4.25 -2.64 -3.15
C LEU A 162 -3.86 -1.52 -4.11
N PHE A 163 -2.55 -1.31 -4.35
CA PHE A 163 -2.11 -0.19 -5.18
C PHE A 163 -2.44 -0.39 -6.64
N SER A 164 -2.35 -1.63 -7.16
CA SER A 164 -2.75 -1.93 -8.53
C SER A 164 -4.23 -1.62 -8.78
N ALA A 165 -5.11 -1.96 -7.83
CA ALA A 165 -6.52 -1.60 -7.88
C ALA A 165 -6.70 -0.08 -7.85
N LEU A 166 -6.03 0.63 -6.94
CA LEU A 166 -6.11 2.10 -6.86
C LEU A 166 -5.64 2.79 -8.16
N HIS A 167 -4.59 2.29 -8.81
CA HIS A 167 -4.14 2.80 -10.12
C HIS A 167 -5.20 2.62 -11.21
N ARG A 168 -5.88 1.46 -11.24
CA ARG A 168 -6.98 1.19 -12.19
C ARG A 168 -8.22 2.05 -11.91
N LEU A 169 -8.55 2.26 -10.64
CA LEU A 169 -9.64 3.14 -10.23
C LEU A 169 -9.34 4.60 -10.60
N GLU A 170 -8.11 5.08 -10.37
CA GLU A 170 -7.68 6.42 -10.78
C GLU A 170 -7.77 6.61 -12.30
N ALA A 171 -7.41 5.58 -13.08
CA ALA A 171 -7.44 5.62 -14.54
C ALA A 171 -8.87 5.53 -15.14
N SER A 172 -9.89 5.25 -14.33
CA SER A 172 -11.27 5.05 -14.82
C SER A 172 -12.02 6.33 -15.20
N GLY A 173 -11.42 7.51 -14.97
CA GLY A 173 -12.08 8.80 -15.17
C GLY A 173 -13.14 9.13 -14.10
N ALA A 174 -13.20 8.36 -13.00
CA ALA A 174 -14.07 8.66 -11.88
C ALA A 174 -13.69 9.96 -11.18
N ARG A 175 -14.68 10.67 -10.63
CA ARG A 175 -14.51 11.91 -9.86
C ARG A 175 -14.26 11.65 -8.38
N THR A 176 -14.53 10.45 -7.88
CA THR A 176 -14.34 10.04 -6.48
C THR A 176 -14.19 8.53 -6.43
N ILE A 177 -13.37 8.05 -5.48
CA ILE A 177 -13.23 6.63 -5.14
C ILE A 177 -13.88 6.39 -3.77
N TYR A 178 -14.86 5.49 -3.71
CA TYR A 178 -15.35 4.94 -2.45
C TYR A 178 -14.55 3.68 -2.11
N ALA A 179 -13.91 3.64 -0.95
CA ALA A 179 -13.09 2.51 -0.52
C ALA A 179 -13.64 1.87 0.75
N GLU A 180 -13.96 0.58 0.68
CA GLU A 180 -14.37 -0.19 1.84
C GLU A 180 -13.21 -0.33 2.84
N ARG A 181 -13.55 -0.19 4.12
CA ARG A 181 -12.64 -0.55 5.21
C ARG A 181 -12.42 -2.08 5.22
N VAL A 182 -11.17 -2.50 5.41
CA VAL A 182 -10.84 -3.91 5.65
C VAL A 182 -10.74 -4.21 7.15
N PRO A 183 -10.88 -5.48 7.59
CA PRO A 183 -10.70 -5.86 8.99
C PRO A 183 -9.34 -5.40 9.54
N ALA A 184 -9.34 -4.64 10.64
CA ALA A 184 -8.14 -4.05 11.24
C ALA A 184 -7.33 -5.07 12.09
N ARG A 185 -6.92 -6.19 11.48
CA ARG A 185 -6.09 -7.24 12.08
C ARG A 185 -5.00 -7.68 11.09
N GLY A 186 -3.88 -8.19 11.58
CA GLY A 186 -2.77 -8.63 10.72
C GLY A 186 -2.40 -7.57 9.67
N LEU A 187 -2.32 -7.96 8.39
CA LEU A 187 -2.05 -7.05 7.27
C LEU A 187 -3.14 -5.99 7.04
N GLY A 188 -4.36 -6.22 7.50
CA GLY A 188 -5.42 -5.22 7.41
C GLY A 188 -5.10 -3.94 8.18
N LEU A 189 -4.24 -4.01 9.21
CA LEU A 189 -3.70 -2.82 9.88
C LEU A 189 -2.81 -1.98 8.95
N ALA A 190 -2.02 -2.63 8.08
CA ALA A 190 -1.18 -1.95 7.10
C ALA A 190 -2.04 -1.38 5.96
N ILE A 191 -2.96 -2.17 5.41
CA ILE A 191 -3.91 -1.72 4.37
C ILE A 191 -4.70 -0.49 4.85
N MET A 192 -5.26 -0.54 6.06
CA MET A 192 -6.02 0.58 6.62
C MET A 192 -5.15 1.80 6.90
N ASP A 193 -3.85 1.65 7.21
CA ASP A 193 -2.94 2.79 7.31
C ASP A 193 -2.76 3.50 5.96
N ARG A 194 -2.58 2.75 4.86
CA ARG A 194 -2.47 3.31 3.50
C ARG A 194 -3.75 4.02 3.09
N LEU A 195 -4.89 3.34 3.24
CA LEU A 195 -6.19 3.87 2.88
C LEU A 195 -6.53 5.15 3.66
N ARG A 196 -6.19 5.23 4.95
CA ARG A 196 -6.41 6.46 5.74
C ARG A 196 -5.54 7.61 5.27
N ARG A 197 -4.27 7.37 4.93
CA ARG A 197 -3.37 8.40 4.41
C ARG A 197 -3.78 8.86 3.01
N ALA A 198 -4.29 7.94 2.19
CA ALA A 198 -4.83 8.24 0.87
C ALA A 198 -6.12 9.08 0.96
N ALA A 199 -6.96 8.85 1.99
CA ALA A 199 -8.20 9.58 2.24
C ALA A 199 -8.01 10.92 2.99
N ALA A 200 -6.80 11.25 3.43
CA ALA A 200 -6.51 12.45 4.21
C ALA A 200 -6.30 13.71 3.34
N ARG A 201 -6.65 13.64 2.06
CA ARG A 201 -6.56 14.73 1.09
C ARG A 201 -7.94 15.32 0.81
#